data_AF-A0A6N0NU31-F1
#
_entry.id   AF-A0A6N0NU31-F1
#
_cell.length_a   1.000
_cell.length_b   1.000
_cell.length_c   1.000
_cell.angle_alpha   90.00
_cell.angle_beta   90.00
_cell.angle_gamma   90.00
#
_symmetry.space_group_name_H-M   'P 1'
#
loop_
_entity.id
_entity.type
_entity.pdbx_description
1 polymer ?
#
loop_
_entity_poly.entity_id
_entity_poly.type
_entity_poly.pdbx_seq_one_letter_code
_entity_poly.pdbx_strand_id
1 'polypeptide(L)'
;MTEKDEGYVIHKGLINVSDTIIYVLGWVMLLFGLGVDAIGVNLHSAPVVAVGIAINWVGIILGLFSGVIGNRKIPEGYSAH
;
A
#
# COMPACT_ATOMS: atom_id res chain seq x y z
N MET A 1 -36.08 -15.61 -18.36
CA MET A 1 -35.41 -14.95 -17.24
C MET A 1 -34.13 -15.72 -17.02
N THR A 2 -33.01 -15.12 -17.40
CA THR A 2 -31.69 -15.75 -17.45
C THR A 2 -31.11 -15.87 -16.05
N GLU A 3 -30.99 -17.10 -15.55
CA GLU A 3 -30.06 -17.46 -14.49
C GLU A 3 -28.62 -17.23 -15.02
N LYS A 4 -28.04 -16.08 -14.71
CA LYS A 4 -26.61 -15.78 -14.87
C LYS A 4 -26.12 -14.99 -13.65
N ASP A 5 -26.48 -15.44 -12.46
CA ASP A 5 -26.04 -14.86 -11.19
C ASP A 5 -24.86 -15.63 -10.54
N GLU A 6 -24.28 -16.62 -11.21
CA GLU A 6 -23.27 -17.49 -10.58
C GLU A 6 -22.03 -17.62 -11.47
N GLY A 7 -20.93 -17.04 -11.01
CA GLY A 7 -19.65 -17.15 -11.71
C GLY A 7 -18.54 -16.24 -11.20
N TYR A 8 -18.85 -15.29 -10.31
CA TYR A 8 -17.81 -14.61 -9.55
C TYR A 8 -17.29 -15.56 -8.48
N VAL A 9 -16.39 -16.46 -8.87
CA VAL A 9 -15.47 -17.09 -7.92
C VAL A 9 -14.60 -15.97 -7.39
N ILE A 10 -15.05 -15.29 -6.33
CA ILE A 10 -14.23 -14.38 -5.56
C ILE A 10 -13.07 -15.25 -5.05
N HIS A 11 -11.94 -15.20 -5.75
CA HIS A 11 -10.70 -15.82 -5.31
C HIS A 11 -10.23 -15.04 -4.08
N LYS A 12 -10.78 -15.40 -2.91
CA LYS A 12 -10.40 -14.86 -1.60
C LYS A 12 -8.94 -15.17 -1.21
N GLY A 13 -8.19 -15.88 -2.06
CA GLY A 13 -6.91 -16.50 -1.71
C GLY A 13 -5.66 -15.90 -2.34
N LEU A 14 -5.76 -15.01 -3.33
CA LEU A 14 -4.58 -14.32 -3.86
C LEU A 14 -4.58 -12.91 -3.31
N ILE A 15 -4.15 -12.79 -2.05
CA ILE A 15 -3.47 -11.59 -1.60
C ILE A 15 -2.43 -11.30 -2.70
N ASN A 16 -2.66 -10.26 -3.48
CA ASN A 16 -1.75 -9.91 -4.56
C ASN A 16 -0.40 -9.62 -3.88
N VAL A 17 0.58 -10.50 -4.03
CA VAL A 17 1.86 -10.43 -3.32
C VAL A 17 2.51 -9.07 -3.56
N SER A 18 2.33 -8.51 -4.76
CA SER A 18 2.78 -7.16 -5.11
C SER A 18 2.08 -6.06 -4.30
N ASP A 19 0.78 -6.17 -4.05
CA ASP A 19 0.03 -5.23 -3.19
C ASP A 19 0.54 -5.30 -1.74
N THR A 20 0.69 -6.50 -1.20
CA THR A 20 1.24 -6.67 0.15
C THR A 20 2.66 -6.17 0.28
N ILE A 21 3.51 -6.35 -0.74
CA ILE A 21 4.86 -5.79 -0.75
C ILE A 21 4.79 -4.25 -0.72
N ILE A 22 3.95 -3.64 -1.55
CA ILE A 22 3.78 -2.17 -1.58
C ILE A 22 3.24 -1.66 -0.24
N TYR A 23 2.30 -2.38 0.36
CA TYR A 23 1.76 -2.07 1.68
C TYR A 23 2.86 -2.12 2.76
N VAL A 24 3.67 -3.18 2.79
CA VAL A 24 4.79 -3.33 3.73
C VAL A 24 5.84 -2.24 3.52
N LEU A 25 6.16 -1.91 2.27
CA LEU A 25 7.08 -0.81 1.95
C LEU A 25 6.55 0.55 2.44
N GLY A 26 5.24 0.78 2.35
CA GLY A 26 4.59 1.95 2.93
C GLY A 26 4.83 2.06 4.43
N TRP A 27 4.66 0.96 5.18
CA TRP A 27 4.96 0.92 6.62
C TRP A 27 6.43 1.16 6.95
N VAL A 28 7.34 0.58 6.17
CA VAL A 28 8.79 0.81 6.36
C VAL A 28 9.12 2.30 6.18
N MET A 29 8.54 2.96 5.18
CA MET A 29 8.73 4.40 4.96
C MET A 29 8.17 5.23 6.11
N LEU A 30 7.01 4.87 6.67
CA LEU A 30 6.43 5.54 7.84
C LEU A 30 7.33 5.42 9.08
N LEU A 31 7.88 4.24 9.33
CA LEU A 31 8.81 4.04 10.44
C LEU A 31 10.10 4.84 10.25
N PHE A 32 10.60 4.92 9.02
CA PHE A 32 11.79 5.71 8.71
C PHE A 32 11.53 7.21 8.88
N GLY A 33 10.42 7.73 8.36
CA GLY A 33 10.04 9.13 8.52
C GLY A 33 9.81 9.52 9.98
N LEU A 34 9.16 8.66 10.77
CA LEU A 34 9.05 8.82 12.23
C LEU A 34 10.42 8.92 12.92
N GLY A 35 11.40 8.12 12.49
CA GLY A 35 12.77 8.18 13.00
C GLY A 35 13.45 9.53 12.68
N VAL A 36 13.29 10.03 11.45
CA VAL A 36 13.80 11.34 11.03
C VAL A 36 13.13 12.48 11.81
N ASP A 37 11.82 12.40 12.02
CA ASP A 37 11.07 13.37 12.83
C ASP A 37 11.59 13.41 14.28
N ALA A 38 11.80 12.24 14.90
CA ALA A 38 12.34 12.14 16.26
C ALA A 38 13.74 12.78 16.36
N ILE A 39 14.60 12.57 15.36
CA ILE A 39 15.90 13.21 15.26
C ILE A 39 15.74 14.72 15.10
N GLY A 40 14.85 15.17 14.21
CA GLY A 40 14.59 16.59 13.96
C GLY A 40 14.09 17.34 15.19
N VAL A 41 13.18 16.73 15.96
CA VAL A 41 12.66 17.27 17.22
C VAL A 41 13.77 17.36 18.27
N ASN A 42 14.59 16.30 18.42
CA ASN A 42 15.70 16.31 19.37
C ASN A 42 16.74 17.40 19.03
N LEU A 43 17.01 17.60 17.73
CA LEU A 43 17.90 18.65 17.24
C LEU A 43 17.24 20.05 17.17
N HIS A 44 15.96 20.17 17.54
CA HIS A 44 15.18 21.42 17.40
C HIS A 44 15.25 22.02 15.99
N SER A 45 15.31 21.16 14.98
CA SER A 45 15.52 21.54 13.58
C SER A 45 14.25 21.34 12.76
N ALA A 46 13.52 22.43 12.55
CA ALA A 46 12.32 22.43 11.71
C ALA A 46 12.54 21.87 10.29
N PRO A 47 13.67 22.14 9.60
CA PRO A 47 13.95 21.55 8.30
C PRO A 47 14.03 20.02 8.33
N VAL A 48 14.62 19.43 9.38
CA VAL A 48 14.76 17.98 9.50
C VAL A 48 13.39 17.33 9.74
N VAL A 49 12.55 17.93 10.59
CA VAL A 49 11.16 17.51 10.78
C VAL A 49 10.37 17.60 9.47
N ALA A 50 10.57 18.65 8.67
CA ALA A 50 9.90 18.76 7.37
C ALA A 50 10.27 17.60 6.41
N VAL A 51 11.52 17.13 6.45
CA VAL A 51 11.97 15.96 5.67
C VAL A 51 11.29 14.67 6.17
N GLY A 52 11.21 14.46 7.49
CA GLY A 52 10.53 13.29 8.06
C GLY A 52 9.05 13.25 7.71
N ILE A 53 8.35 14.38 7.80
CA ILE A 53 6.97 14.52 7.34
C ILE A 53 6.83 14.20 5.84
N ALA A 54 7.73 14.69 4.98
CA ALA A 54 7.69 14.40 3.55
C ALA A 54 7.84 12.89 3.26
N ILE A 55 8.74 12.21 3.97
CA ILE A 55 8.92 10.75 3.89
C ILE A 55 7.65 10.02 4.35
N ASN A 56 7.05 10.48 5.45
CA ASN A 56 5.80 9.90 5.95
C ASN A 56 4.67 9.99 4.91
N TRP A 57 4.55 11.10 4.19
CA TRP A 57 3.59 11.24 3.10
C TRP A 57 3.80 10.23 1.96
N VAL A 58 5.06 9.92 1.61
CA VAL A 58 5.36 8.85 0.64
C VAL A 58 4.84 7.50 1.16
N GLY A 59 5.07 7.19 2.43
CA GLY A 59 4.56 5.96 3.06
C GLY A 59 3.03 5.86 3.06
N ILE A 60 2.33 6.96 3.38
CA ILE A 60 0.86 7.04 3.32
C ILE A 60 0.36 6.76 1.90
N ILE A 61 0.96 7.40 0.90
CA ILE A 61 0.58 7.21 -0.50
C ILE A 61 0.74 5.73 -0.89
N LEU A 62 1.88 5.12 -0.58
CA LEU A 62 2.11 3.70 -0.86
C LEU A 62 1.06 2.81 -0.20
N GLY A 63 0.75 3.03 1.08
CA GLY A 63 -0.27 2.26 1.80
C GLY A 63 -1.69 2.43 1.27
N LEU A 64 -2.07 3.65 0.86
CA LEU A 64 -3.41 3.91 0.31
C LEU A 64 -3.60 3.31 -1.09
N PHE A 65 -2.56 3.38 -1.94
CA PHE A 65 -2.65 2.90 -3.32
C PHE A 65 -2.41 1.40 -3.45
N SER A 66 -1.85 0.74 -2.43
CA SER A 66 -1.72 -0.72 -2.41
C SER A 66 -3.11 -1.37 -2.59
N GLY A 67 -4.10 -0.99 -1.78
CA GLY A 67 -5.46 -1.54 -1.87
C GLY A 67 -6.19 -1.27 -3.19
N VAL A 68 -5.78 -0.25 -3.95
CA VAL A 68 -6.32 0.04 -5.30
C VAL A 68 -5.74 -0.92 -6.34
N ILE A 69 -4.50 -1.36 -6.18
CA ILE A 69 -3.83 -2.31 -7.07
C ILE A 69 -4.37 -3.74 -6.85
N GLY A 70 -4.68 -4.10 -5.60
CA GLY A 70 -5.31 -5.39 -5.26
C GLY A 70 -6.73 -5.56 -5.80
N ASN A 71 -7.44 -4.46 -6.07
CA ASN A 71 -8.82 -4.49 -6.59
C ASN A 71 -8.91 -4.49 -8.13
N ARG A 72 -7.77 -4.63 -8.84
CA ARG A 72 -7.79 -4.82 -10.30
C ARG A 72 -8.26 -6.25 -10.59
N LYS A 73 -9.45 -6.37 -11.17
CA LYS A 73 -9.93 -7.62 -11.77
C LYS A 73 -8.85 -8.17 -12.68
N ILE A 74 -8.34 -9.35 -12.36
CA ILE A 74 -7.47 -10.10 -13.25
C ILE A 74 -8.30 -10.37 -14.51
N PRO A 75 -7.83 -10.00 -15.72
CA PRO A 75 -8.59 -10.24 -16.94
C PRO A 75 -8.91 -11.73 -17.08
N GLU A 76 -10.15 -12.01 -17.48
CA GLU A 76 -10.66 -13.36 -17.75
C GLU A 76 -9.75 -14.03 -18.79
N GLY A 77 -8.89 -14.96 -18.34
CA GLY A 77 -7.85 -15.56 -19.19
C GLY A 77 -6.57 -15.96 -18.44
N TYR A 78 -6.34 -15.43 -17.24
CA TYR A 78 -5.23 -15.86 -16.36
C TYR A 78 -5.63 -16.92 -15.31
N SER A 79 -6.89 -17.36 -15.33
CA SER A 79 -7.42 -18.43 -14.47
C SER A 79 -7.40 -19.78 -15.20
N ALA A 80 -6.25 -20.21 -15.70
CA ALA A 80 -6.06 -21.57 -16.20
C ALA A 80 -4.57 -21.88 -16.29
N HIS A 81 -3.99 -22.22 -15.15
CA HIS A 81 -3.00 -23.29 -15.02
C HIS A 81 -2.97 -23.79 -13.58
#